data_AF-A0A2E7UF62-F1
#
_entry.id   AF-A0A2E7UF62-F1
#
_cell.length_a   1.000
_cell.length_b   1.000
_cell.length_c   1.000
_cell.angle_alpha   90.00
_cell.angle_beta   90.00
_cell.angle_gamma   90.00
#
_symmetry.space_group_name_H-M   'P 1'
#
loop_
_entity.id
_entity.type
_entity.pdbx_description
1 polymer ?
#
loop_
_entity_poly.entity_id
_entity_poly.type
_entity_poly.pdbx_seq_one_letter_code
_entity_poly.pdbx_strand_id
1 'polypeptide(L)'
;MYFLAWGDDCSVWHDCVDAANLAAHDFGDIPDDALVMTTWHQNESLEEAMWFSHHCASHPDVELQRFHILHLGEQGDPERVLSLYDTAINAPLDERGNAPWDRV
;
A
#
# COMPACT_ATOMS: atom_id res chain seq x y z
N MET A 1 -3.63 -11.58 1.67
CA MET A 1 -4.01 -10.35 0.89
C MET A 1 -3.14 -9.18 1.37
N TYR A 2 -3.01 -8.07 0.63
CA TYR A 2 -2.24 -6.90 1.10
C TYR A 2 -3.08 -5.62 1.04
N PHE A 3 -3.00 -4.77 2.06
CA PHE A 3 -3.63 -3.45 2.10
C PHE A 3 -2.60 -2.39 2.51
N LEU A 4 -2.53 -1.31 1.74
CA LEU A 4 -1.65 -0.18 2.01
C LEU A 4 -2.49 1.08 2.15
N ALA A 5 -2.28 1.82 3.22
CA ALA A 5 -2.92 3.11 3.45
C ALA A 5 -1.90 4.25 3.26
N TRP A 6 -2.33 5.36 2.66
CA TRP A 6 -1.51 6.57 2.51
C TRP A 6 -2.37 7.82 2.75
N GLY A 7 -1.75 8.88 3.26
CA GLY A 7 -2.36 10.18 3.50
C GLY A 7 -2.58 10.49 4.98
N ASP A 8 -3.27 11.59 5.25
CA ASP A 8 -3.53 12.06 6.61
C ASP A 8 -4.36 11.05 7.40
N ASP A 9 -3.88 10.71 8.59
CA ASP A 9 -4.48 9.75 9.52
C ASP A 9 -4.84 8.40 8.85
N CYS A 10 -4.09 8.01 7.82
CA CYS A 10 -4.34 6.78 7.07
C CYS A 10 -4.15 5.51 7.90
N SER A 11 -3.44 5.59 9.04
CA SER A 11 -3.33 4.50 10.02
C SER A 11 -4.70 4.03 10.54
N VAL A 12 -5.71 4.91 10.58
CA VAL A 12 -7.08 4.51 10.97
C VAL A 12 -7.66 3.49 10.00
N TRP A 13 -7.37 3.59 8.70
CA TRP A 13 -7.84 2.61 7.71
C TRP A 13 -7.14 1.27 7.87
N HIS A 14 -5.83 1.31 8.15
CA HIS A 14 -5.06 0.13 8.51
C HIS A 14 -5.67 -0.57 9.74
N ASP A 15 -5.89 0.15 10.85
CA ASP A 15 -6.48 -0.40 12.08
C ASP A 15 -7.86 -1.02 11.81
N CYS A 16 -8.66 -0.39 10.94
CA CYS A 16 -9.98 -0.90 10.55
C CYS A 16 -9.89 -2.21 9.76
N VAL A 17 -8.91 -2.36 8.87
CA VAL A 17 -8.69 -3.60 8.10
C VAL A 17 -8.22 -4.73 9.03
N ASP A 18 -7.30 -4.44 9.94
CA ASP A 18 -6.83 -5.41 10.94
C ASP A 18 -8.00 -5.89 11.83
N ALA A 19 -8.80 -4.96 12.34
CA ALA A 19 -9.98 -5.28 13.14
C ALA A 19 -11.00 -6.10 12.36
N ALA A 20 -11.23 -5.79 11.07
CA ALA A 20 -12.13 -6.55 10.22
C ALA A 20 -11.60 -7.96 9.93
N ASN A 21 -10.29 -8.13 9.71
CA ASN A 21 -9.69 -9.44 9.52
C ASN A 21 -9.83 -10.29 10.79
N LEU A 22 -9.53 -9.74 11.96
CA LEU A 22 -9.74 -10.39 13.26
C LEU A 22 -11.20 -10.79 13.47
N ALA A 23 -12.14 -9.87 13.24
CA ALA A 23 -13.57 -10.12 13.40
C ALA A 23 -14.06 -11.22 12.45
N ALA A 24 -13.54 -11.30 11.23
CA ALA A 24 -13.88 -12.36 10.28
C ALA A 24 -13.41 -13.76 10.72
N HIS A 25 -12.48 -13.82 11.68
CA HIS A 25 -11.97 -15.05 12.29
C HIS A 25 -12.35 -15.17 13.78
N ASP A 26 -13.44 -14.51 14.20
CA ASP A 26 -13.95 -14.53 15.58
C ASP A 26 -12.88 -14.16 16.64
N PHE A 27 -11.93 -13.31 16.27
CA PHE A 27 -10.77 -12.92 17.09
C PHE A 27 -9.88 -14.11 17.53
N GLY A 28 -9.97 -15.24 16.82
CA GLY A 28 -9.07 -16.38 16.97
C GLY A 28 -7.84 -16.29 16.06
N ASP A 29 -7.14 -17.42 15.93
CA ASP A 29 -5.99 -17.53 15.04
C ASP A 29 -6.42 -17.35 13.58
N ILE A 30 -5.70 -16.49 12.85
CA ILE A 30 -5.90 -16.26 11.42
C ILE A 30 -4.98 -17.21 10.66
N PRO A 31 -5.49 -18.05 9.74
CA PRO A 31 -4.65 -18.86 8.87
C PRO A 31 -3.68 -17.98 8.05
N ASP A 32 -2.44 -18.44 7.86
CA ASP A 32 -1.40 -17.66 7.19
C ASP A 32 -1.83 -17.15 5.80
N ASP A 33 -2.56 -17.96 5.02
CA ASP A 33 -3.07 -17.60 3.69
C ASP A 33 -4.32 -16.68 3.71
N ALA A 34 -4.97 -16.55 4.86
CA ALA A 34 -6.11 -15.67 5.08
C ALA A 34 -5.72 -14.32 5.71
N LEU A 35 -4.47 -14.19 6.17
CA LEU A 35 -3.95 -12.96 6.74
C LEU A 35 -3.98 -11.83 5.69
N VAL A 36 -4.39 -10.65 6.13
CA VAL A 36 -4.22 -9.41 5.37
C VAL A 36 -2.99 -8.71 5.91
N MET A 37 -1.91 -8.70 5.12
CA MET A 37 -0.74 -7.89 5.40
C MET A 37 -1.11 -6.41 5.24
N THR A 38 -0.70 -5.58 6.17
CA THR A 38 -1.06 -4.18 6.20
C THR A 38 0.15 -3.27 6.42
N THR A 39 0.17 -2.13 5.73
CA THR A 39 1.10 -1.02 6.00
C THR A 39 0.39 0.33 5.88
N TRP A 40 0.98 1.36 6.48
CA TRP A 40 0.54 2.74 6.36
C TRP A 40 1.74 3.65 6.07
N HIS A 41 1.51 4.66 5.24
CA HIS A 41 2.52 5.61 4.78
C HIS A 41 1.98 7.03 5.00
N GLN A 42 2.05 7.51 6.24
CA GLN A 42 1.50 8.82 6.61
C GLN A 42 2.49 9.96 6.37
N ASN A 43 3.80 9.68 6.51
CA ASN A 43 4.84 10.71 6.45
C ASN A 43 5.60 10.72 5.12
N GLU A 44 5.42 9.67 4.34
CA GLU A 44 6.02 9.45 3.03
C GLU A 44 5.24 10.19 1.94
N SER A 45 5.93 10.52 0.85
CA SER A 45 5.25 11.06 -0.33
C SER A 45 4.31 10.02 -0.97
N LEU A 46 3.34 10.49 -1.76
CA LEU A 46 2.45 9.57 -2.50
C LEU A 46 3.26 8.70 -3.47
N GLU A 47 4.26 9.29 -4.11
CA GLU A 47 5.16 8.62 -5.05
C GLU A 47 5.93 7.49 -4.38
N GLU A 48 6.47 7.74 -3.19
CA GLU A 48 7.14 6.72 -2.38
C GLU A 48 6.21 5.57 -2.00
N ALA A 49 5.00 5.88 -1.50
CA ALA A 49 4.01 4.87 -1.15
C ALA A 49 3.58 4.03 -2.37
N MET A 50 3.39 4.69 -3.53
CA MET A 50 3.09 4.01 -4.79
C MET A 50 4.23 3.09 -5.23
N TRP A 51 5.48 3.53 -5.16
CA TRP A 51 6.62 2.69 -5.48
C TRP A 51 6.73 1.51 -4.51
N PHE A 52 6.60 1.75 -3.20
CA PHE A 52 6.64 0.69 -2.19
C PHE A 52 5.57 -0.37 -2.45
N SER A 53 4.35 0.07 -2.81
CA SER A 53 3.23 -0.84 -3.12
C SER A 53 3.52 -1.80 -4.29
N HIS A 54 4.43 -1.42 -5.19
CA HIS A 54 4.81 -2.24 -6.33
C HIS A 54 6.05 -3.10 -6.07
N HIS A 55 7.07 -2.51 -5.45
CA HIS A 55 8.40 -3.13 -5.35
C HIS A 55 8.66 -3.84 -4.02
N CYS A 56 7.93 -3.49 -2.97
CA CYS A 56 8.18 -3.99 -1.61
C CYS A 56 6.98 -4.75 -1.01
N ALA A 57 5.75 -4.35 -1.33
CA ALA A 57 4.56 -5.01 -0.82
C ALA A 57 4.50 -6.46 -1.31
N SER A 58 4.51 -7.39 -0.36
CA SER A 58 4.49 -8.82 -0.62
C SER A 58 3.77 -9.54 0.51
N HIS A 59 3.29 -10.75 0.22
CA HIS A 59 2.65 -11.62 1.21
C HIS A 59 3.41 -12.96 1.25
N PRO A 60 3.80 -13.44 2.44
CA PRO A 60 4.65 -14.63 2.56
C PRO A 60 3.97 -15.90 2.02
N ASP A 61 2.66 -16.06 2.24
CA ASP A 61 1.95 -17.30 1.94
C ASP A 61 1.04 -17.24 0.69
N VAL A 62 0.93 -16.08 0.04
CA VAL A 62 -0.03 -15.86 -1.07
C VAL A 62 0.59 -14.99 -2.17
N GLU A 63 0.44 -15.41 -3.42
CA GLU A 63 0.83 -14.59 -4.57
C GLU A 63 -0.18 -13.45 -4.82
N LEU A 64 0.30 -12.21 -4.89
CA LEU A 64 -0.53 -11.04 -5.17
C LEU A 64 -0.69 -10.85 -6.69
N GLN A 65 -1.85 -11.22 -7.23
CA GLN A 65 -2.09 -11.21 -8.69
C GLN A 65 -2.87 -10.00 -9.19
N ARG A 66 -3.49 -9.22 -8.30
CA ARG A 66 -4.33 -8.07 -8.66
C ARG A 66 -3.95 -6.87 -7.81
N PHE A 67 -3.95 -5.71 -8.44
CA PHE A 67 -3.65 -4.44 -7.80
C PHE A 67 -4.81 -3.47 -8.05
N HIS A 68 -5.29 -2.83 -6.98
CA HIS A 68 -6.37 -1.88 -7.02
C HIS A 68 -5.96 -0.61 -6.28
N ILE A 69 -6.21 0.55 -6.89
CA ILE A 69 -6.04 1.85 -6.23
C ILE A 69 -7.42 2.41 -5.93
N LEU A 70 -7.68 2.70 -4.66
CA LEU A 70 -8.84 3.47 -4.23
C LEU A 70 -8.37 4.88 -3.85
N HIS A 71 -8.76 5.87 -4.64
CA HIS A 71 -8.52 7.28 -4.33
C HIS A 71 -9.78 7.92 -3.76
N LEU A 72 -9.67 8.51 -2.57
CA LEU A 72 -10.73 9.26 -1.92
C LEU A 72 -10.40 10.76 -2.00
N GLY A 73 -11.22 11.50 -2.74
CA GLY A 73 -11.10 12.94 -2.91
C GLY A 73 -12.45 13.55 -3.26
N GLU A 74 -12.56 14.89 -3.24
CA GLU A 74 -13.81 15.57 -3.60
C GLU A 74 -14.28 15.26 -5.02
N GLN A 75 -13.33 15.03 -5.93
CA GLN A 75 -13.59 14.59 -7.30
C GLN A 75 -12.68 13.42 -7.65
N GLY A 76 -13.22 12.46 -8.39
CA GLY A 76 -12.44 11.35 -8.91
C GLY A 76 -11.62 11.77 -10.12
N ASP A 77 -10.32 11.47 -10.08
CA ASP A 77 -9.40 11.65 -11.21
C ASP A 77 -8.56 10.37 -11.43
N PRO A 78 -9.17 9.31 -11.97
CA PRO A 78 -8.49 8.02 -12.14
C PRO A 78 -7.32 8.11 -13.12
N GLU A 79 -7.40 8.96 -14.15
CA GLU A 79 -6.32 9.11 -15.14
C GLU A 79 -5.05 9.69 -14.51
N ARG A 80 -5.20 10.77 -13.72
CA ARG A 80 -4.07 11.35 -12.99
C ARG A 80 -3.48 10.38 -11.99
N VAL A 81 -4.31 9.67 -11.22
CA VAL A 81 -3.84 8.72 -10.20
C VAL A 81 -3.05 7.57 -10.84
N LEU A 82 -3.54 7.02 -11.95
CA LEU A 82 -2.83 5.98 -12.69
C LEU A 82 -1.53 6.50 -13.32
N SER A 83 -1.52 7.74 -13.82
CA SER A 83 -0.31 8.36 -14.37
C SER A 83 0.76 8.61 -13.29
N LEU A 84 0.36 9.02 -12.08
CA LEU A 84 1.28 9.19 -10.95
C LEU A 84 1.85 7.84 -10.53
N TYR A 85 1.02 6.81 -10.45
CA TYR A 85 1.46 5.45 -10.13
C TYR A 85 2.48 4.94 -11.15
N ASP A 86 2.19 5.02 -12.45
CA ASP A 86 3.11 4.59 -13.50
C ASP A 86 4.44 5.36 -13.46
N THR A 87 4.39 6.67 -13.17
CA THR A 87 5.61 7.48 -13.01
C THR A 87 6.43 7.03 -11.80
N ALA A 88 5.77 6.81 -10.66
CA ALA A 88 6.42 6.43 -9.41
C ALA A 88 7.12 5.07 -9.52
N ILE A 89 6.43 4.05 -10.04
CA ILE A 89 6.99 2.68 -10.12
C ILE A 89 8.15 2.58 -11.12
N ASN A 90 8.20 3.46 -12.11
CA ASN A 90 9.26 3.51 -13.13
C ASN A 90 10.35 4.56 -12.82
N ALA A 91 10.28 5.22 -11.65
CA ALA A 91 11.29 6.21 -11.26
C ALA A 91 12.68 5.56 -11.18
N PRO A 92 13.72 6.16 -11.80
CA PRO A 92 15.05 5.57 -11.79
C PRO A 92 15.65 5.64 -10.39
N LEU A 93 16.25 4.53 -9.96
CA LEU A 93 17.11 4.51 -8.78
C LEU A 93 18.39 5.30 -9.07
N ASP A 94 18.98 5.90 -8.05
CA ASP A 94 20.25 6.58 -8.19
C ASP A 94 21.42 5.59 -8.35
N GLU A 95 22.64 6.11 -8.53
CA GLU A 95 23.85 5.31 -8.76
C GLU A 95 24.16 4.31 -7.64
N ARG A 96 23.55 4.46 -6.46
CA ARG A 96 23.69 3.57 -5.31
C ARG A 96 22.54 2.58 -5.19
N GLY A 97 21.56 2.65 -6.09
CA GLY A 97 20.34 1.85 -6.05
C GLY A 97 19.28 2.41 -5.10
N ASN A 98 19.43 3.64 -4.60
CA ASN A 98 18.44 4.25 -3.71
C ASN A 98 17.32 4.88 -4.54
N ALA A 99 16.12 4.83 -4.01
CA ALA A 99 15.00 5.51 -4.62
C ALA A 99 15.10 7.04 -4.41
N PRO A 100 14.46 7.87 -5.25
CA PRO A 100 14.53 9.32 -5.16
C PRO A 100 14.10 9.91 -3.80
N TRP A 101 13.25 9.20 -3.06
CA TRP A 101 12.70 9.60 -1.76
C TRP A 101 13.48 9.07 -0.54
N ASP A 102 14.47 8.18 -0.72
CA ASP A 102 15.33 7.68 0.37
C ASP A 102 16.34 8.72 0.90
N ARG A 103 16.21 10.00 0.50
CA ARG A 103 17.19 11.07 0.75
C ARG A 103 16.87 11.96 1.95
N VAL A 104 15.97 11.52 2.84
CA VAL A 104 15.59 12.27 4.05
C VAL A 104 16.55 11.96 5.20
#